data_AF-A0A483AFR2-F1
#
_entry.id   AF-A0A483AFR2-F1
#
_cell.length_a   1.000
_cell.length_b   1.000
_cell.length_c   1.000
_cell.angle_alpha   90.00
_cell.angle_beta   90.00
_cell.angle_gamma   90.00
#
_symmetry.space_group_name_H-M   'P 1'
#
loop_
_entity.id
_entity.type
_entity.pdbx_description
1 polymer ?
#
loop_
_entity_poly.entity_id
_entity_poly.type
_entity_poly.pdbx_seq_one_letter_code
_entity_poly.pdbx_strand_id
1 'polypeptide(L)'
;MGSKPTLLNASGNTNFIFKVKNLPSKYLDEINAINTRTKLKDRIEKIYKLGGGLEFFKIERDTMRYNLELIDSNMPEIISKMLIEFFVNRTSSIKKNIQEVISAKNLNTANSEDFQSLEIKIKRLLVAILLGFFADKKWDGHYNAKG
;
A
#
# COMPACT_ATOMS: atom_id res chain seq x y z
N MET A 1 -17.02 -23.61 -1.75
CA MET A 1 -15.59 -23.32 -1.46
C MET A 1 -15.43 -21.83 -1.26
N GLY A 2 -15.73 -21.33 -0.06
CA GLY A 2 -15.63 -19.91 0.26
C GLY A 2 -14.26 -19.62 0.87
N SER A 3 -13.37 -18.97 0.13
CA SER A 3 -12.24 -18.30 0.75
C SER A 3 -12.78 -17.33 1.81
N LYS A 4 -12.10 -17.19 2.95
CA LYS A 4 -12.44 -16.15 3.93
C LYS A 4 -12.56 -14.82 3.16
N PRO A 5 -13.67 -14.09 3.30
CA PRO A 5 -13.81 -12.81 2.61
C PRO A 5 -12.62 -11.94 2.98
N THR A 6 -11.85 -11.54 1.97
CA THR A 6 -10.78 -10.57 2.14
C THR A 6 -11.42 -9.20 2.32
N LEU A 7 -10.93 -8.43 3.29
CA LEU A 7 -11.43 -7.07 3.59
C LEU A 7 -11.46 -6.21 2.31
N LEU A 8 -10.43 -6.30 1.47
CA LEU A 8 -10.39 -5.67 0.15
C LEU A 8 -9.79 -6.65 -0.86
N ASN A 9 -10.46 -6.86 -2.00
CA ASN A 9 -10.01 -7.80 -3.02
C ASN A 9 -8.94 -7.17 -3.92
N ALA A 10 -7.83 -7.90 -4.12
CA ALA A 10 -6.82 -7.50 -5.09
C ALA A 10 -7.41 -7.52 -6.50
N SER A 11 -7.37 -6.37 -7.17
CA SER A 11 -7.84 -6.19 -8.55
C SER A 11 -7.16 -4.98 -9.19
N GLY A 12 -7.43 -4.72 -10.47
CA GLY A 12 -7.01 -3.48 -11.13
C GLY A 12 -7.53 -2.21 -10.42
N ASN A 13 -8.60 -2.33 -9.63
CA ASN A 13 -9.15 -1.19 -8.89
C ASN A 13 -8.38 -0.84 -7.61
N THR A 14 -7.48 -1.72 -7.17
CA THR A 14 -6.67 -1.54 -5.94
C THR A 14 -5.19 -1.37 -6.23
N ASN A 15 -4.82 -1.05 -7.48
CA ASN A 15 -3.42 -0.99 -7.89
C ASN A 15 -2.72 0.30 -7.47
N PHE A 16 -1.51 0.16 -6.92
CA PHE A 16 -0.59 1.24 -6.59
C PHE A 16 0.57 1.24 -7.58
N ILE A 17 0.87 2.42 -8.13
CA ILE A 17 1.92 2.62 -9.13
C ILE A 17 3.11 3.28 -8.45
N PHE A 18 4.28 2.67 -8.64
CA PHE A 18 5.56 3.16 -8.14
C PHE A 18 6.49 3.47 -9.31
N LYS A 19 7.31 4.52 -9.18
CA LYS A 19 8.41 4.82 -10.08
C LYS A 19 9.68 4.16 -9.54
N VAL A 20 10.45 3.55 -10.43
CA VAL A 20 11.82 3.13 -10.13
C VAL A 20 12.74 4.32 -10.30
N LYS A 21 13.53 4.66 -9.28
CA LYS A 21 14.50 5.75 -9.27
C LYS A 21 15.91 5.20 -9.20
N ASN A 22 16.88 5.96 -9.70
CA ASN A 22 18.32 5.68 -9.58
C ASN A 22 18.75 4.29 -10.08
N LEU A 23 18.04 3.73 -11.07
CA LEU A 23 18.35 2.42 -11.66
C LEU A 23 18.77 2.60 -13.12
N PRO A 24 19.98 2.17 -13.51
CA PRO A 24 20.39 2.15 -14.90
C PRO A 24 19.51 1.23 -15.77
N SER A 25 19.10 1.71 -16.95
CA SER A 25 18.17 1.02 -17.85
C SER A 25 18.67 -0.37 -18.30
N LYS A 26 19.99 -0.59 -18.34
CA LYS A 26 20.60 -1.89 -18.68
C LYS A 26 20.16 -3.06 -17.79
N TYR A 27 19.62 -2.78 -16.60
CA TYR A 27 19.15 -3.81 -15.66
C TYR A 27 17.65 -4.13 -15.80
N LEU A 28 16.89 -3.39 -16.61
CA LEU A 28 15.43 -3.52 -16.68
C LEU A 28 15.00 -4.90 -17.16
N ASP A 29 15.61 -5.41 -18.23
CA ASP A 29 15.24 -6.72 -18.80
C ASP A 29 15.56 -7.86 -17.84
N GLU A 30 16.72 -7.83 -17.18
CA GLU A 30 17.10 -8.80 -16.16
C GLU A 30 16.10 -8.83 -14.99
N ILE A 31 15.71 -7.66 -14.49
CA ILE A 31 14.72 -7.55 -13.40
C ILE A 31 13.35 -8.05 -13.87
N ASN A 32 12.91 -7.64 -15.07
CA ASN A 32 11.60 -8.02 -15.61
C ASN A 32 11.51 -9.51 -15.94
N ALA A 33 12.63 -10.17 -16.23
CA ALA A 33 12.70 -11.61 -16.45
C ALA A 33 12.48 -12.44 -15.18
N ILE A 34 12.59 -11.86 -13.98
CA ILE A 34 12.36 -12.57 -12.71
C ILE A 34 10.90 -13.06 -12.65
N ASN A 35 10.72 -14.39 -12.65
CA ASN A 35 9.42 -15.07 -12.65
C ASN A 35 9.33 -16.20 -11.59
N THR A 36 9.58 -15.86 -10.34
CA THR A 36 9.48 -16.77 -9.20
C THR A 36 8.09 -16.70 -8.55
N ARG A 37 7.80 -17.59 -7.59
CA ARG A 37 6.59 -17.52 -6.75
C ARG A 37 6.48 -16.20 -5.98
N THR A 38 7.61 -15.56 -5.69
CA THR A 38 7.70 -14.30 -4.96
C THR A 38 8.15 -13.13 -5.84
N LYS A 39 7.97 -13.21 -7.17
CA LYS A 39 8.53 -12.30 -8.17
C LYS A 39 8.55 -10.82 -7.80
N LEU A 40 7.49 -10.28 -7.19
CA LEU A 40 7.46 -8.87 -6.77
C LEU A 40 8.53 -8.56 -5.73
N LYS A 41 8.68 -9.40 -4.70
CA LYS A 41 9.73 -9.25 -3.69
C LYS A 41 11.10 -9.30 -4.36
N ASP A 42 11.33 -10.33 -5.16
CA ASP A 42 12.63 -10.60 -5.78
C ASP A 42 13.04 -9.45 -6.73
N ARG A 43 12.08 -8.88 -7.47
CA ARG A 43 12.28 -7.68 -8.30
C ARG A 43 12.63 -6.46 -7.46
N ILE A 44 11.89 -6.20 -6.39
CA ILE A 44 12.14 -5.05 -5.49
C ILE A 44 13.52 -5.16 -4.84
N GLU A 45 13.87 -6.34 -4.31
CA GLU A 45 15.20 -6.58 -3.74
C GLU A 45 16.32 -6.38 -4.77
N LYS A 46 16.13 -6.84 -6.01
CA LYS A 46 17.11 -6.65 -7.08
C LYS A 46 17.27 -5.18 -7.45
N ILE A 47 16.17 -4.40 -7.51
CA ILE A 47 16.21 -2.94 -7.69
C ILE A 47 17.06 -2.31 -6.59
N TYR A 48 16.81 -2.63 -5.31
CA TYR A 48 17.54 -2.06 -4.17
C TYR A 48 19.02 -2.46 -4.16
N LYS A 49 19.34 -3.73 -4.45
CA LYS A 49 20.72 -4.23 -4.55
C LYS A 49 21.54 -3.51 -5.64
N LEU A 50 20.88 -3.02 -6.68
CA LEU A 50 21.50 -2.27 -7.77
C LEU A 50 21.53 -0.74 -7.52
N GLY A 51 21.20 -0.30 -6.30
CA GLY A 51 21.17 1.12 -5.92
C GLY A 51 19.90 1.87 -6.36
N GLY A 52 18.95 1.17 -6.97
CA GLY A 52 17.65 1.74 -7.31
C GLY A 52 16.72 1.85 -6.10
N GLY A 53 15.65 2.63 -6.24
CA GLY A 53 14.62 2.80 -5.22
C GLY A 53 13.22 2.80 -5.81
N LEU A 54 12.22 2.60 -4.96
CA LEU A 54 10.81 2.78 -5.32
C LEU A 54 10.28 4.07 -4.71
N GLU A 55 9.64 4.87 -5.54
CA GLU A 55 8.94 6.10 -5.14
C GLU A 55 7.46 5.93 -5.47
N PHE A 56 6.58 6.14 -4.49
CA PHE A 56 5.14 6.12 -4.74
C PHE A 56 4.79 7.23 -5.74
N PHE A 57 4.04 6.87 -6.80
CA PHE A 57 3.64 7.82 -7.83
C PHE A 57 2.15 8.15 -7.73
N LYS A 58 1.29 7.14 -7.83
CA LYS A 58 -0.16 7.31 -7.74
C LYS A 58 -0.88 5.98 -7.53
N ILE A 59 -2.15 6.06 -7.17
CA ILE A 59 -3.09 4.95 -7.29
C ILE A 59 -3.62 4.93 -8.72
N GLU A 60 -3.81 3.74 -9.30
CA GLU A 60 -4.22 3.59 -10.70
C GLU A 60 -5.65 4.10 -10.95
N ARG A 61 -6.57 3.85 -10.01
CA ARG A 61 -7.97 4.32 -10.10
C ARG A 61 -8.22 5.55 -9.23
N ASP A 62 -8.83 6.56 -9.85
CA ASP A 62 -9.21 7.80 -9.17
C ASP A 62 -10.27 7.57 -8.08
N THR A 63 -11.15 6.58 -8.23
CA THR A 63 -12.15 6.21 -7.21
C THR A 63 -11.47 5.71 -5.93
N MET A 64 -10.51 4.79 -6.06
CA MET A 64 -9.75 4.27 -4.93
C MET A 64 -8.91 5.37 -4.28
N ARG A 65 -8.29 6.24 -5.09
CA ARG A 65 -7.57 7.42 -4.60
C ARG A 65 -8.48 8.33 -3.77
N TYR A 66 -9.60 8.74 -4.35
CA TYR A 66 -10.59 9.60 -3.71
C TYR A 66 -11.09 9.00 -2.40
N ASN A 67 -11.43 7.71 -2.38
CA ASN A 67 -11.96 7.07 -1.18
C ASN A 67 -10.91 7.01 -0.05
N LEU A 68 -9.65 6.72 -0.38
CA LEU A 68 -8.58 6.74 0.62
C LEU A 68 -8.36 8.16 1.16
N GLU A 69 -8.35 9.17 0.29
CA GLU A 69 -8.19 10.58 0.68
C GLU A 69 -9.37 11.10 1.51
N LEU A 70 -10.57 10.55 1.32
CA LEU A 70 -11.74 10.87 2.13
C LEU A 70 -11.60 10.37 3.58
N ILE A 71 -10.86 9.28 3.81
CA ILE A 71 -10.54 8.80 5.16
C ILE A 71 -9.48 9.70 5.80
N ASP A 72 -8.41 9.97 5.06
CA ASP A 72 -7.30 10.83 5.45
C ASP A 72 -6.51 11.22 4.20
N SER A 73 -6.15 12.49 4.05
CA SER A 73 -5.45 12.98 2.85
C SER A 73 -4.11 12.27 2.60
N ASN A 74 -3.45 11.77 3.64
CA ASN A 74 -2.17 11.06 3.54
C ASN A 74 -2.34 9.54 3.38
N MET A 75 -3.57 9.02 3.42
CA MET A 75 -3.83 7.57 3.37
C MET A 75 -3.20 6.87 2.15
N PRO A 76 -3.21 7.43 0.92
CA PRO A 76 -2.50 6.84 -0.21
C PRO A 76 -1.01 6.60 0.05
N GLU A 77 -0.34 7.57 0.68
CA GLU A 77 1.09 7.52 1.00
C GLU A 77 1.37 6.52 2.15
N ILE A 78 0.49 6.45 3.14
CA ILE A 78 0.60 5.49 4.25
C ILE A 78 0.48 4.06 3.69
N ILE A 79 -0.54 3.79 2.89
CA ILE A 79 -0.77 2.44 2.33
C ILE A 79 0.34 2.04 1.36
N SER A 80 0.89 2.98 0.58
CA SER A 80 2.00 2.70 -0.33
C SER A 80 3.23 2.17 0.42
N LYS A 81 3.55 2.77 1.58
CA LYS A 81 4.66 2.33 2.45
C LYS A 81 4.39 0.98 3.09
N MET A 82 3.18 0.76 3.60
CA MET A 82 2.78 -0.53 4.16
C MET A 82 2.85 -1.66 3.13
N LEU A 83 2.52 -1.38 1.86
CA LEU A 83 2.64 -2.33 0.76
C LEU A 83 4.10 -2.69 0.48
N ILE A 84 5.00 -1.69 0.38
CA ILE A 84 6.43 -1.93 0.21
C ILE A 84 6.96 -2.80 1.36
N GLU A 85 6.65 -2.44 2.60
CA GLU A 85 7.04 -3.16 3.81
C GLU A 85 6.57 -4.62 3.77
N PHE A 86 5.31 -4.87 3.42
CA PHE A 86 4.78 -6.23 3.25
C PHE A 86 5.51 -7.03 2.17
N PHE A 87 5.76 -6.44 1.00
CA PHE A 87 6.38 -7.18 -0.10
C PHE A 87 7.86 -7.49 0.14
N VAL A 88 8.61 -6.57 0.75
CA VAL A 88 10.03 -6.74 1.03
C VAL A 88 10.23 -7.66 2.24
N ASN A 89 9.61 -7.33 3.38
CA ASN A 89 9.90 -7.95 4.67
C ASN A 89 8.90 -9.03 5.09
N ARG A 90 7.81 -9.23 4.32
CA ARG A 90 6.76 -10.23 4.60
C ARG A 90 6.09 -10.04 5.96
N THR A 91 6.00 -8.80 6.42
CA THR A 91 5.29 -8.40 7.64
C THR A 91 3.79 -8.46 7.41
N SER A 92 3.20 -9.63 7.72
CA SER A 92 1.75 -9.88 7.54
C SER A 92 0.87 -9.30 8.65
N SER A 93 1.43 -9.03 9.84
CA SER A 93 0.71 -8.35 10.91
C SER A 93 0.63 -6.85 10.63
N ILE A 94 -0.58 -6.31 10.54
CA ILE A 94 -0.82 -4.87 10.38
C ILE A 94 -0.08 -4.07 11.45
N LYS A 95 -0.16 -4.52 12.71
CA LYS A 95 0.52 -3.87 13.84
C LYS A 95 2.03 -3.81 13.61
N LYS A 96 2.65 -4.94 13.26
CA LYS A 96 4.09 -5.01 13.00
C LYS A 96 4.47 -4.16 11.79
N ASN A 97 3.71 -4.22 10.71
CA ASN A 97 3.93 -3.45 9.50
C ASN A 97 3.96 -1.93 9.80
N ILE A 98 2.99 -1.42 10.59
CA ILE A 98 2.98 -0.01 11.03
C ILE A 98 4.24 0.32 11.85
N GLN A 99 4.67 -0.55 12.77
CA GLN A 99 5.89 -0.35 13.56
C GLN A 99 7.14 -0.24 12.67
N GLU A 100 7.28 -1.10 11.66
CA GLU A 100 8.42 -1.07 10.74
C GLU A 100 8.40 0.18 9.85
N VAL A 101 7.22 0.57 9.33
CA VAL A 101 7.07 1.79 8.51
C VAL A 101 7.52 3.04 9.25
N ILE A 102 7.24 3.13 10.56
CA ILE A 102 7.69 4.24 11.41
C ILE A 102 9.18 4.15 11.71
N SER A 103 9.66 2.96 12.09
CA SER A 103 11.05 2.74 12.52
C SER A 103 12.06 2.98 11.39
N ALA A 104 11.67 2.69 10.15
CA ALA A 104 12.54 2.83 8.99
C ALA A 104 12.83 4.29 8.57
N LYS A 105 12.28 5.30 9.26
CA LYS A 105 12.36 6.74 8.89
C LYS A 105 11.92 7.03 7.43
N ASN A 106 11.22 6.10 6.78
CA ASN A 106 10.71 6.22 5.40
C ASN A 106 9.49 7.16 5.30
N LEU A 107 9.03 7.70 6.42
CA LEU A 107 8.08 8.80 6.47
C LEU A 107 8.85 10.12 6.54
N ASN A 108 9.16 10.69 5.38
CA ASN A 108 9.23 12.15 5.25
C ASN A 108 7.80 12.72 5.35
N THR A 109 7.10 12.42 6.43
CA THR A 109 5.93 13.21 6.79
C THR A 109 6.52 14.43 7.48
N ALA A 110 6.38 15.61 6.86
CA ALA A 110 6.67 16.88 7.50
C ALA A 110 5.94 17.05 8.86
N ASN A 111 4.99 16.15 9.17
CA ASN A 111 4.35 15.97 10.46
C ASN A 111 4.74 14.62 11.04
N SER A 112 5.35 14.60 12.21
CA SER A 112 5.68 13.41 12.99
C SER A 112 4.42 12.59 13.32
N GLU A 113 3.98 11.70 12.44
CA GLU A 113 2.91 10.75 12.74
C GLU A 113 3.50 9.64 13.61
N ASP A 114 3.02 9.56 14.86
CA ASP A 114 3.40 8.50 15.78
C ASP A 114 2.65 7.19 15.48
N PHE A 115 3.06 6.13 16.17
CA PHE A 115 2.47 4.80 16.03
C PHE A 115 0.97 4.79 16.30
N GLN A 116 0.52 5.55 17.30
CA GLN A 116 -0.87 5.58 17.69
C GLN A 116 -1.75 6.24 16.61
N SER A 117 -1.29 7.34 16.03
CA SER A 117 -1.96 8.05 14.94
C SER A 117 -2.15 7.14 13.72
N LEU A 118 -1.07 6.50 13.26
CA LEU A 118 -1.13 5.56 12.13
C LEU A 118 -2.03 4.35 12.43
N GLU A 119 -1.97 3.80 13.65
CA GLU A 119 -2.84 2.70 14.05
C GLU A 119 -4.33 3.10 13.99
N ILE A 120 -4.69 4.29 14.46
CA ILE A 120 -6.07 4.80 14.41
C ILE A 120 -6.52 5.01 12.96
N LYS A 121 -5.69 5.61 12.12
CA LYS A 121 -5.99 5.83 10.69
C LYS A 121 -6.25 4.53 9.95
N ILE A 122 -5.41 3.51 10.16
CA ILE A 122 -5.60 2.19 9.56
C ILE A 122 -6.85 1.51 10.09
N LYS A 123 -7.15 1.61 11.40
CA LYS A 123 -8.42 1.10 11.95
C LYS A 123 -9.64 1.76 11.29
N ARG A 124 -9.61 3.09 11.09
CA ARG A 124 -10.69 3.82 10.39
C ARG A 124 -10.87 3.33 8.96
N LEU A 125 -9.78 3.11 8.22
CA LEU A 125 -9.85 2.53 6.88
C LEU A 125 -10.49 1.14 6.90
N LEU A 126 -10.09 0.27 7.83
CA LEU A 126 -10.68 -1.07 7.95
C LEU A 126 -12.18 -1.02 8.27
N VAL A 127 -12.61 -0.11 9.14
CA VAL A 127 -14.02 0.11 9.46
C VAL A 127 -14.78 0.61 8.23
N ALA A 128 -14.23 1.57 7.48
CA ALA A 128 -14.86 2.05 6.26
C ALA A 128 -15.02 0.95 5.21
N ILE A 129 -13.98 0.12 5.01
CA ILE A 129 -14.03 -1.06 4.14
C ILE A 129 -15.13 -2.03 4.56
N LEU A 130 -15.26 -2.30 5.86
CA LEU A 130 -16.33 -3.15 6.39
C LEU A 130 -17.73 -2.55 6.18
N LEU A 131 -17.84 -1.22 6.15
CA LEU A 131 -19.11 -0.50 6.22
C LEU A 131 -19.45 0.28 4.94
N GLY A 132 -18.89 -0.08 3.78
CA GLY A 132 -19.36 0.42 2.48
C GLY A 132 -18.35 1.15 1.61
N PHE A 133 -17.08 1.20 2.00
CA PHE A 133 -16.00 1.57 1.09
C PHE A 133 -15.75 0.44 0.09
N PHE A 134 -15.79 0.76 -1.21
CA PHE A 134 -15.42 -0.13 -2.30
C PHE A 134 -14.41 0.56 -3.23
N ALA A 135 -13.44 -0.16 -3.79
CA ALA A 135 -12.37 0.47 -4.58
C ALA A 135 -12.86 1.08 -5.91
N ASP A 136 -13.94 0.54 -6.49
CA ASP A 136 -14.47 0.88 -7.80
C ASP A 136 -15.67 1.85 -7.78
N LYS A 137 -16.16 2.18 -6.57
CA LYS A 137 -17.28 3.11 -6.38
C LYS A 137 -16.84 4.23 -5.46
N LYS A 138 -17.12 5.49 -5.84
CA LYS A 138 -16.93 6.63 -4.92
C LYS A 138 -17.74 6.40 -3.65
N TRP A 139 -17.07 6.47 -2.51
CA TRP A 139 -17.67 6.36 -1.20
C TRP A 139 -18.17 7.74 -0.76
N ASP A 140 -19.36 7.79 -0.19
CA ASP A 140 -20.04 9.02 0.24
C ASP A 140 -19.76 9.36 1.71
N GLY A 141 -18.89 8.59 2.37
CA GLY A 141 -18.56 8.76 3.79
C GLY A 141 -19.57 8.12 4.75
N HIS A 142 -20.68 7.57 4.26
CA HIS A 142 -21.71 6.99 5.11
C HIS A 142 -21.43 5.50 5.34
N TYR A 143 -21.65 5.06 6.59
CA TYR A 143 -21.57 3.66 6.95
C TYR A 143 -22.88 2.96 6.64
N ASN A 144 -22.82 1.95 5.78
CA ASN A 144 -23.90 1.02 5.52
C ASN A 144 -24.02 0.03 6.68
N ALA A 145 -24.49 0.53 7.83
CA ALA A 145 -24.89 -0.32 8.95
C ALA A 145 -26.39 -0.62 8.84
N LYS A 146 -26.74 -1.86 8.50
CA LYS A 146 -28.09 -2.38 8.75
C LYS A 146 -28.06 -3.06 10.11
N GLY A 147 -28.14 -2.25 11.17
CA GLY A 147 -28.32 -2.72 12.53
C GLY A 147 -29.70 -3.33 12.76
#